data_AF-A0A956E9G5-F1
#
_entry.id   AF-A0A956E9G5-F1
#
_cell.length_a   1.000
_cell.length_b   1.000
_cell.length_c   1.000
_cell.angle_alpha   90.00
_cell.angle_beta   90.00
_cell.angle_gamma   90.00
#
_symmetry.space_group_name_H-M   'P 1'
#
loop_
_entity.id
_entity.type
_entity.pdbx_description
1 polymer ?
#
loop_
_entity_poly.entity_id
_entity_poly.type
_entity_poly.pdbx_seq_one_letter_code
_entity_poly.pdbx_strand_id
1 'polypeptide(L)'
;MSFGGQSRFSGPLELRRGGRGGALALVFVALLACKQSDDQTPTPAAARPELPSNPAEPTPAAAPPADDADEGSEEPAPAEQPQSRTGIPTEGTSKPPTIAEWNAVGEITVRHSTPLGCETKLVREWLRVSCRTLGDGSNQIMSAALTEGKNPGGIPAFVKKGVASIVMPVRKNGYAVWTFTWSEWGSRKLTVSWPNGNPRPIIEFDRSVN
;
A
#
# COMPACT_ATOMS: atom_id res chain seq x y z
N MET A 1 55.20 1.32 -5.41
CA MET A 1 54.53 2.64 -5.27
C MET A 1 53.15 2.40 -4.67
N SER A 2 53.02 2.59 -3.36
CA SER A 2 51.76 2.40 -2.62
C SER A 2 51.07 3.74 -2.44
N PHE A 3 49.80 3.83 -2.84
CA PHE A 3 48.92 4.94 -2.48
C PHE A 3 47.95 4.48 -1.40
N GLY A 4 48.22 4.88 -0.16
CA GLY A 4 47.31 4.75 0.96
C GLY A 4 46.27 5.88 0.93
N GLY A 5 45.02 5.53 0.64
CA GLY A 5 43.88 6.44 0.75
C GLY A 5 43.16 6.25 2.09
N GLN A 6 43.38 7.19 3.01
CA GLN A 6 42.62 7.29 4.26
C GLN A 6 41.16 7.63 3.97
N SER A 7 40.26 6.69 4.23
CA SER A 7 38.81 6.95 4.26
C SER A 7 38.43 7.47 5.64
N ARG A 8 38.05 8.75 5.71
CA ARG A 8 37.48 9.37 6.91
C ARG A 8 36.08 8.80 7.13
N PHE A 9 35.95 8.04 8.22
CA PHE A 9 34.67 7.65 8.79
C PHE A 9 33.98 8.87 9.39
N SER A 10 32.89 9.33 8.77
CA SER A 10 31.88 10.17 9.42
C SER A 10 30.77 9.24 9.91
N GLY A 11 30.83 8.85 11.18
CA GLY A 11 29.74 8.14 11.86
C GLY A 11 28.62 9.10 12.28
N PRO A 12 27.36 8.65 12.37
CA PRO A 12 26.30 9.42 13.01
C PRO A 12 26.50 9.44 14.53
N LEU A 13 26.37 10.64 15.11
CA LEU A 13 26.39 10.88 16.55
C LEU A 13 25.37 9.98 17.27
N GLU A 14 25.87 9.13 18.17
CA GLU A 14 25.14 8.68 19.34
C GLU A 14 24.71 9.90 20.15
N LEU A 15 23.40 10.19 20.20
CA LEU A 15 22.85 11.11 21.17
C LEU A 15 22.80 10.41 22.53
N ARG A 16 23.93 10.43 23.25
CA ARG A 16 24.04 10.01 24.65
C ARG A 16 23.03 10.80 25.49
N ARG A 17 21.97 10.13 25.93
CA ARG A 17 21.06 10.61 26.98
C ARG A 17 21.77 10.45 28.34
N GLY A 18 22.72 11.34 28.62
CA GLY A 18 23.35 11.47 29.92
C GLY A 18 22.45 12.28 30.85
N GLY A 19 21.86 11.62 31.84
CA GLY A 19 21.24 12.31 32.97
C GLY A 19 22.29 12.86 33.93
N ARG A 20 22.13 14.11 34.36
CA ARG A 20 22.33 14.58 35.75
C ARG A 20 22.18 16.10 35.83
N GLY A 21 21.36 16.52 36.80
CA GLY A 21 21.65 17.67 37.66
C GLY A 21 21.39 19.05 37.07
N GLY A 22 20.28 19.65 37.45
CA GLY A 22 20.02 21.05 37.20
C GLY A 22 18.65 21.47 37.71
N ALA A 23 18.52 21.52 39.04
CA ALA A 23 17.43 22.25 39.66
C ALA A 23 17.53 23.73 39.24
N LEU A 24 16.48 24.28 38.64
CA LEU A 24 16.08 25.65 38.92
C LEU A 24 14.60 25.81 38.61
N ALA A 25 13.88 26.18 39.66
CA ALA A 25 12.47 26.52 39.63
C ALA A 25 12.23 27.73 38.72
N LEU A 26 11.14 27.71 37.96
CA LEU A 26 10.33 28.90 37.74
C LEU A 26 8.86 28.46 37.65
N VAL A 27 8.17 28.74 38.75
CA VAL A 27 6.73 28.72 38.89
C VAL A 27 6.16 29.82 37.99
N PHE A 28 5.44 29.45 36.94
CA PHE A 28 4.48 30.33 36.30
C PHE A 28 3.08 29.74 36.48
N VAL A 29 2.47 30.15 37.60
CA VAL A 29 1.02 30.10 37.80
C VAL A 29 0.44 31.25 37.00
N ALA A 30 -0.25 30.95 35.91
CA ALA A 30 -1.18 31.87 35.26
C ALA A 30 -2.52 31.14 35.09
N LEU A 31 -3.37 31.34 36.08
CA LEU A 31 -4.81 31.19 36.00
C LEU A 31 -5.34 32.07 34.86
N LEU A 32 -5.91 31.46 33.82
CA LEU A 32 -6.91 32.11 32.99
C LEU A 32 -8.01 31.09 32.69
N ALA A 33 -8.99 31.14 33.58
CA ALA A 33 -10.33 30.65 33.37
C ALA A 33 -10.95 31.35 32.16
N CYS A 34 -11.36 30.58 31.15
CA CYS A 34 -12.35 31.01 30.18
C CYS A 34 -13.33 29.87 29.91
N LYS A 35 -14.48 29.97 30.59
CA LYS A 35 -15.83 29.72 30.10
C LYS A 35 -16.12 28.41 29.35
N GLN A 36 -16.64 27.48 30.13
CA GLN A 36 -17.99 26.91 29.99
C GLN A 36 -18.88 27.54 28.89
N SER A 37 -19.33 26.68 27.97
CA SER A 37 -20.65 26.76 27.33
C SER A 37 -21.10 25.33 27.05
N ASP A 38 -21.71 24.74 28.07
CA ASP A 38 -22.76 23.73 27.93
C ASP A 38 -23.96 24.40 27.27
N ASP A 39 -24.28 24.05 26.02
CA ASP A 39 -25.65 23.92 25.51
C ASP A 39 -25.58 23.29 24.11
N GLN A 40 -25.52 21.95 24.05
CA GLN A 40 -25.96 21.24 22.85
C GLN A 40 -27.21 20.47 23.24
N THR A 41 -28.32 21.15 23.00
CA THR A 41 -29.69 20.66 23.03
C THR A 41 -29.78 19.24 22.44
N PRO A 42 -30.44 18.28 23.11
CA PRO A 42 -30.75 17.00 22.50
C PRO A 42 -31.66 17.25 21.30
N THR A 43 -31.16 16.96 20.10
CA THR A 43 -31.97 16.98 18.89
C THR A 43 -33.07 15.91 19.02
N PRO A 44 -34.36 16.27 18.87
CA PRO A 44 -35.46 15.33 18.89
C PRO A 44 -35.28 14.24 17.84
N ALA A 45 -35.56 13.01 18.24
CA ALA A 45 -35.70 11.86 17.36
C ALA A 45 -36.75 12.14 16.27
N ALA A 46 -36.30 12.59 15.10
CA ALA A 46 -37.12 12.72 13.92
C ALA A 46 -37.25 11.33 13.26
N ALA A 47 -38.46 10.78 13.41
CA ALA A 47 -39.16 9.86 12.52
C ALA A 47 -38.30 8.93 11.64
N ARG A 48 -38.27 7.66 12.04
CA ARG A 48 -37.97 6.51 11.18
C ARG A 48 -38.91 6.54 9.96
N PRO A 49 -38.41 6.71 8.72
CA PRO A 49 -39.22 6.45 7.54
C PRO A 49 -39.54 4.95 7.51
N GLU A 50 -40.83 4.62 7.49
CA GLU A 50 -41.30 3.28 7.13
C GLU A 50 -40.70 2.92 5.76
N LEU A 51 -39.94 1.82 5.73
CA LEU A 51 -39.53 1.20 4.48
C LEU A 51 -40.80 0.70 3.77
N PRO A 52 -41.10 1.18 2.55
CA PRO A 52 -42.12 0.55 1.74
C PRO A 52 -41.72 -0.91 1.49
N SER A 53 -42.66 -1.78 1.79
CA SER A 53 -42.58 -3.21 1.50
C SER A 53 -42.26 -3.43 0.03
N ASN A 54 -41.31 -4.34 -0.20
CA ASN A 54 -41.09 -5.04 -1.45
C ASN A 54 -42.43 -5.54 -2.01
N PRO A 55 -42.74 -5.28 -3.29
CA PRO A 55 -42.75 -6.42 -4.21
C PRO A 55 -42.38 -6.05 -5.65
N ALA A 56 -41.30 -6.63 -6.17
CA ALA A 56 -41.25 -7.09 -7.55
C ALA A 56 -40.10 -8.09 -7.74
N GLU A 57 -40.45 -9.37 -7.84
CA GLU A 57 -39.62 -10.36 -8.52
C GLU A 57 -39.25 -9.85 -9.92
N PRO A 58 -37.96 -9.89 -10.32
CA PRO A 58 -37.62 -9.73 -11.72
C PRO A 58 -38.11 -10.97 -12.48
N THR A 59 -39.12 -10.76 -13.31
CA THR A 59 -39.51 -11.64 -14.41
C THR A 59 -38.26 -12.10 -15.18
N PRO A 60 -38.05 -13.40 -15.41
CA PRO A 60 -37.02 -13.89 -16.33
C PRO A 60 -37.30 -13.34 -17.72
N ALA A 61 -36.48 -12.37 -18.16
CA ALA A 61 -36.48 -11.93 -19.54
C ALA A 61 -36.06 -13.10 -20.43
N ALA A 62 -36.93 -13.46 -21.36
CA ALA A 62 -36.73 -14.51 -22.34
C ALA A 62 -35.38 -14.35 -23.03
N ALA A 63 -34.63 -15.46 -23.10
CA ALA A 63 -33.44 -15.56 -23.93
C ALA A 63 -33.80 -15.24 -25.39
N PRO A 64 -33.03 -14.38 -26.08
CA PRO A 64 -33.16 -14.25 -27.53
C PRO A 64 -32.79 -15.59 -28.20
N PRO A 65 -33.42 -15.92 -29.35
CA PRO A 65 -33.08 -17.10 -30.12
C PRO A 65 -31.60 -17.04 -30.54
N ALA A 66 -30.96 -18.20 -30.45
CA ALA A 66 -29.66 -18.44 -31.06
C ALA A 66 -29.81 -18.29 -32.58
N ASP A 67 -29.19 -17.26 -33.13
CA ASP A 67 -28.83 -17.22 -34.54
C ASP A 67 -27.48 -17.94 -34.67
N ASP A 68 -27.56 -19.18 -35.17
CA ASP A 68 -26.47 -19.94 -35.75
C ASP A 68 -25.99 -19.24 -37.03
N ALA A 69 -24.83 -18.60 -36.94
CA ALA A 69 -23.97 -18.23 -38.06
C ALA A 69 -22.63 -17.82 -37.47
N ASP A 70 -21.46 -18.21 -37.93
CA ASP A 70 -21.02 -19.08 -39.00
C ASP A 70 -19.51 -19.23 -38.74
N GLU A 71 -18.95 -20.32 -39.23
CA GLU A 71 -17.55 -20.73 -39.17
C GLU A 71 -16.52 -19.60 -39.29
N GLY A 72 -15.85 -19.35 -38.17
CA GLY A 72 -14.62 -18.57 -38.09
C GLY A 72 -13.81 -18.99 -36.87
N SER A 73 -13.63 -20.30 -36.69
CA SER A 73 -12.73 -20.89 -35.69
C SER A 73 -11.28 -20.63 -36.09
N GLU A 74 -10.89 -19.37 -36.08
CA GLU A 74 -9.49 -18.99 -35.96
C GLU A 74 -9.10 -19.36 -34.53
N GLU A 75 -8.54 -20.56 -34.37
CA GLU A 75 -7.90 -21.02 -33.14
C GLU A 75 -7.01 -19.86 -32.66
N PRO A 76 -7.34 -19.18 -31.54
CA PRO A 76 -6.57 -18.05 -31.11
C PRO A 76 -5.16 -18.55 -30.90
N ALA A 77 -4.25 -18.10 -31.78
CA ALA A 77 -2.84 -18.45 -31.72
C ALA A 77 -2.43 -18.41 -30.26
N PRO A 78 -1.83 -19.50 -29.70
CA PRO A 78 -1.55 -19.62 -28.28
C PRO A 78 -1.00 -18.30 -27.80
N ALA A 79 -1.77 -17.58 -26.98
CA ALA A 79 -1.36 -16.28 -26.49
C ALA A 79 0.02 -16.48 -25.90
N GLU A 80 1.06 -15.99 -26.59
CA GLU A 80 2.44 -16.16 -26.18
C GLU A 80 2.47 -15.62 -24.77
N GLN A 81 2.50 -16.52 -23.78
CA GLN A 81 2.61 -16.12 -22.40
C GLN A 81 3.83 -15.22 -22.37
N PRO A 82 3.72 -13.96 -21.93
CA PRO A 82 4.80 -13.00 -22.02
C PRO A 82 6.00 -13.65 -21.36
N GLN A 83 6.94 -14.10 -22.21
CA GLN A 83 8.08 -14.87 -21.74
C GLN A 83 8.73 -13.99 -20.70
N SER A 84 8.78 -14.50 -19.47
CA SER A 84 9.32 -13.79 -18.32
C SER A 84 10.79 -13.52 -18.62
N ARG A 85 11.10 -12.41 -19.30
CA ARG A 85 12.44 -12.02 -19.70
C ARG A 85 13.25 -11.94 -18.42
N THR A 86 14.11 -12.93 -18.20
CA THR A 86 14.92 -13.10 -17.00
C THR A 86 16.05 -12.07 -16.88
N GLY A 87 16.07 -11.05 -17.75
CA GLY A 87 17.02 -9.94 -17.71
C GLY A 87 16.30 -8.62 -17.46
N ILE A 88 16.54 -8.02 -16.30
CA ILE A 88 16.12 -6.64 -16.00
C ILE A 88 17.12 -5.71 -16.69
N PRO A 89 16.67 -4.80 -17.57
CA PRO A 89 17.55 -3.81 -18.20
C PRO A 89 18.30 -3.02 -17.13
N THR A 90 19.62 -3.04 -17.19
CA THR A 90 20.49 -2.55 -16.12
C THR A 90 20.58 -1.02 -16.08
N GLU A 91 20.15 -0.30 -17.12
CA GLU A 91 20.39 1.14 -17.23
C GLU A 91 19.18 1.90 -17.79
N GLY A 92 18.30 2.34 -16.90
CA GLY A 92 17.16 3.21 -17.23
C GLY A 92 16.06 3.21 -16.17
N THR A 93 15.45 4.36 -15.92
CA THR A 93 14.11 4.44 -15.31
C THR A 93 13.09 4.17 -16.42
N SER A 94 12.68 2.91 -16.59
CA SER A 94 11.56 2.63 -17.49
C SER A 94 10.32 3.37 -17.00
N LYS A 95 9.47 3.78 -17.92
CA LYS A 95 8.20 4.43 -17.59
C LYS A 95 7.33 3.50 -16.73
N PRO A 96 6.48 4.06 -15.84
CA PRO A 96 5.48 3.30 -15.11
C PRO A 96 4.64 2.42 -16.06
N PRO A 97 4.29 1.19 -15.69
CA PRO A 97 3.45 0.35 -16.52
C PRO A 97 2.05 0.93 -16.67
N THR A 98 1.48 0.70 -17.84
CA THR A 98 0.09 1.01 -18.19
C THR A 98 -0.89 0.11 -17.45
N ILE A 99 -2.17 0.51 -17.41
CA ILE A 99 -3.24 -0.28 -16.76
C ILE A 99 -3.37 -1.67 -17.44
N ALA A 100 -3.24 -1.73 -18.77
CA ALA A 100 -3.29 -2.98 -19.51
C ALA A 100 -2.17 -3.94 -19.09
N GLU A 101 -0.93 -3.45 -18.92
CA GLU A 101 0.20 -4.25 -18.42
C GLU A 101 -0.06 -4.78 -17.00
N TRP A 102 -0.64 -3.96 -16.11
CA TRP A 102 -0.99 -4.40 -14.74
C TRP A 102 -2.11 -5.44 -14.70
N ASN A 103 -3.03 -5.40 -15.67
CA ASN A 103 -4.13 -6.37 -15.75
C ASN A 103 -3.69 -7.69 -16.39
N ALA A 104 -2.66 -7.66 -17.25
CA ALA A 104 -2.12 -8.84 -17.90
C ALA A 104 -1.30 -9.74 -16.98
N VAL A 105 -0.78 -9.21 -15.86
CA VAL A 105 -0.01 -10.00 -14.89
C VAL A 105 -0.87 -10.51 -13.74
N GLY A 106 -0.57 -11.72 -13.29
CA GLY A 106 -1.16 -12.29 -12.07
C GLY A 106 -0.60 -11.67 -10.79
N GLU A 107 -1.30 -11.90 -9.69
CA GLU A 107 -0.81 -11.59 -8.34
C GLU A 107 0.38 -12.47 -7.97
N ILE A 108 1.39 -11.88 -7.34
CA ILE A 108 2.49 -12.63 -6.74
C ILE A 108 2.19 -12.90 -5.27
N THR A 109 2.47 -14.11 -4.80
CA THR A 109 2.27 -14.47 -3.40
C THR A 109 3.28 -13.74 -2.51
N VAL A 110 2.78 -12.90 -1.61
CA VAL A 110 3.59 -12.21 -0.60
C VAL A 110 3.21 -12.72 0.79
N ARG A 111 4.22 -12.96 1.63
CA ARG A 111 3.98 -13.41 3.01
C ARG A 111 3.13 -12.38 3.76
N HIS A 112 2.06 -12.87 4.37
CA HIS A 112 1.09 -12.09 5.16
C HIS A 112 0.28 -11.03 4.38
N SER A 113 0.32 -10.98 3.04
CA SER A 113 -0.47 -9.99 2.29
C SER A 113 -1.96 -10.34 2.21
N THR A 114 -2.30 -11.61 2.03
CA THR A 114 -3.69 -12.08 1.84
C THR A 114 -4.59 -11.76 3.04
N PRO A 115 -4.20 -12.01 4.31
CA PRO A 115 -5.03 -11.64 5.46
C PRO A 115 -5.26 -10.12 5.58
N LEU A 116 -4.38 -9.32 4.98
CA LEU A 116 -4.48 -7.86 4.98
C LEU A 116 -5.32 -7.30 3.81
N GLY A 117 -5.82 -8.16 2.92
CA GLY A 117 -6.54 -7.72 1.72
C GLY A 117 -5.65 -6.96 0.73
N CYS A 118 -4.34 -7.26 0.70
CA CYS A 118 -3.37 -6.60 -0.15
C CYS A 118 -3.03 -7.46 -1.38
N GLU A 119 -3.34 -6.93 -2.57
CA GLU A 119 -2.95 -7.48 -3.87
C GLU A 119 -1.56 -6.96 -4.24
N THR A 120 -0.64 -7.86 -4.56
CA THR A 120 0.74 -7.51 -4.96
C THR A 120 1.02 -7.94 -6.41
N LYS A 121 1.43 -7.00 -7.25
CA LYS A 121 1.78 -7.25 -8.66
C LYS A 121 3.16 -6.73 -8.98
N LEU A 122 3.91 -7.50 -9.77
CA LEU A 122 5.24 -7.13 -10.26
C LEU A 122 5.26 -7.18 -11.79
N VAL A 123 5.44 -6.02 -12.42
CA VAL A 123 5.54 -5.88 -13.89
C VAL A 123 6.91 -5.30 -14.21
N ARG A 124 7.76 -6.06 -14.90
CA ARG A 124 9.14 -5.65 -15.21
C ARG A 124 9.88 -5.31 -13.90
N GLU A 125 10.36 -4.07 -13.74
CA GLU A 125 10.95 -3.57 -12.50
C GLU A 125 9.95 -2.86 -11.56
N TRP A 126 8.68 -2.76 -11.91
CA TRP A 126 7.69 -2.00 -11.16
C TRP A 126 6.88 -2.89 -10.24
N LEU A 127 6.80 -2.52 -8.98
CA LEU A 127 5.97 -3.15 -7.96
C LEU A 127 4.75 -2.27 -7.70
N ARG A 128 3.58 -2.89 -7.72
CA ARG A 128 2.33 -2.31 -7.24
C ARG A 128 1.82 -3.14 -6.07
N VAL A 129 1.54 -2.48 -4.95
CA VAL A 129 0.84 -3.09 -3.81
C VAL A 129 -0.41 -2.29 -3.56
N SER A 130 -1.56 -2.96 -3.59
CA SER A 130 -2.88 -2.36 -3.44
C SER A 130 -3.63 -3.06 -2.32
N CYS A 131 -3.70 -2.42 -1.16
CA CYS A 131 -4.48 -2.88 -0.02
C CYS A 131 -5.90 -2.32 -0.10
N ARG A 132 -6.89 -3.17 0.17
CA ARG A 132 -8.31 -2.80 0.22
C ARG A 132 -8.86 -3.15 1.59
N THR A 133 -9.72 -2.29 2.13
CA THR A 133 -10.51 -2.64 3.32
C THR A 133 -11.39 -3.85 3.00
N LEU A 134 -11.30 -4.87 3.85
CA LEU A 134 -12.14 -6.06 3.79
C LEU A 134 -13.46 -5.77 4.53
N GLY A 135 -14.60 -5.93 3.85
CA GLY A 135 -15.92 -5.75 4.46
C GLY A 135 -16.40 -4.29 4.58
N ASP A 136 -17.46 -4.10 5.38
CA ASP A 136 -18.30 -2.90 5.44
C ASP A 136 -17.98 -1.93 6.59
N GLY A 137 -16.99 -2.20 7.45
CA GLY A 137 -16.33 -1.10 8.16
C GLY A 137 -16.00 -1.31 9.63
N SER A 138 -14.77 -1.74 9.86
CA SER A 138 -14.05 -1.38 11.09
C SER A 138 -12.56 -1.13 10.82
N ASN A 139 -12.02 -1.78 9.78
CA ASN A 139 -10.60 -1.71 9.38
C ASN A 139 -10.36 -0.84 8.14
N GLN A 140 -10.65 0.46 8.25
CA GLN A 140 -10.39 1.41 7.18
C GLN A 140 -8.89 1.70 7.07
N ILE A 141 -8.37 1.66 5.84
CA ILE A 141 -6.99 2.08 5.59
C ILE A 141 -6.91 3.60 5.66
N MET A 142 -6.10 4.10 6.58
CA MET A 142 -5.92 5.52 6.87
C MET A 142 -4.77 6.12 6.08
N SER A 143 -3.65 5.41 5.94
CA SER A 143 -2.46 5.94 5.29
C SER A 143 -1.55 4.85 4.73
N ALA A 144 -0.69 5.25 3.79
CA ALA A 144 0.45 4.49 3.31
C ALA A 144 1.62 5.46 3.10
N ALA A 145 2.76 5.21 3.76
CA ALA A 145 3.90 6.11 3.73
C ALA A 145 5.23 5.36 3.68
N LEU A 146 6.21 5.92 2.96
CA LEU A 146 7.57 5.42 2.98
C LEU A 146 8.22 5.84 4.31
N THR A 147 8.61 4.86 5.12
CA THR A 147 9.17 5.12 6.46
C THR A 147 10.67 4.88 6.53
N GLU A 148 11.21 3.97 5.72
CA GLU A 148 12.66 3.69 5.68
C GLU A 148 13.13 3.47 4.24
N GLY A 149 14.41 3.72 3.99
CA GLY A 149 15.04 3.57 2.69
C GLY A 149 15.05 4.86 1.86
N LYS A 150 15.75 4.81 0.73
CA LYS A 150 15.77 5.92 -0.23
C LYS A 150 14.50 5.83 -1.07
N ASN A 151 13.80 6.95 -1.28
CA ASN A 151 12.70 6.99 -2.23
C ASN A 151 13.23 6.50 -3.60
N PRO A 152 12.78 5.33 -4.09
CA PRO A 152 13.32 4.75 -5.32
C PRO A 152 12.82 5.50 -6.57
N GLY A 153 12.07 6.58 -6.39
CA GLY A 153 11.21 7.18 -7.39
C GLY A 153 9.84 6.48 -7.40
N GLY A 154 9.01 6.85 -8.36
CA GLY A 154 7.70 6.24 -8.55
C GLY A 154 6.55 7.21 -8.36
N ILE A 155 5.36 6.65 -8.20
CA ILE A 155 4.13 7.41 -8.00
C ILE A 155 3.92 7.57 -6.49
N PRO A 156 3.60 8.78 -5.98
CA PRO A 156 3.24 8.97 -4.59
C PRO A 156 2.16 7.97 -4.15
N ALA A 157 2.19 7.59 -2.87
CA ALA A 157 1.16 6.72 -2.34
C ALA A 157 -0.23 7.34 -2.54
N PHE A 158 -1.17 6.51 -2.96
CA PHE A 158 -2.56 6.87 -3.15
C PHE A 158 -3.39 6.25 -2.04
N VAL A 159 -4.20 7.05 -1.34
CA VAL A 159 -5.14 6.57 -0.33
C VAL A 159 -6.50 7.23 -0.55
N LYS A 160 -7.53 6.44 -0.84
CA LYS A 160 -8.89 6.94 -1.08
C LYS A 160 -9.93 5.84 -0.91
N LYS A 161 -11.05 6.14 -0.24
CA LYS A 161 -12.24 5.27 -0.14
C LYS A 161 -11.89 3.81 0.25
N GLY A 162 -11.10 3.62 1.30
CA GLY A 162 -10.73 2.27 1.78
C GLY A 162 -9.75 1.52 0.88
N VAL A 163 -9.07 2.21 -0.04
CA VAL A 163 -7.99 1.64 -0.87
C VAL A 163 -6.71 2.44 -0.62
N ALA A 164 -5.62 1.74 -0.34
CA ALA A 164 -4.28 2.30 -0.37
C ALA A 164 -3.43 1.57 -1.41
N SER A 165 -2.80 2.32 -2.30
CA SER A 165 -1.94 1.78 -3.35
C SER A 165 -0.60 2.50 -3.39
N ILE A 166 0.46 1.73 -3.52
CA ILE A 166 1.80 2.22 -3.84
C ILE A 166 2.24 1.66 -5.18
N VAL A 167 3.00 2.44 -5.95
CA VAL A 167 3.60 2.02 -7.22
C VAL A 167 5.03 2.55 -7.26
N MET A 168 6.00 1.64 -7.20
CA MET A 168 7.41 2.00 -7.14
C MET A 168 8.29 1.09 -7.99
N PRO A 169 9.40 1.59 -8.54
CA PRO A 169 10.41 0.74 -9.16
C PRO A 169 11.22 0.01 -8.07
N VAL A 170 11.49 -1.27 -8.28
CA VAL A 170 12.34 -2.11 -7.45
C VAL A 170 13.71 -2.22 -8.12
N ARG A 171 14.76 -1.90 -7.39
CA ARG A 171 16.13 -1.86 -7.90
C ARG A 171 17.00 -2.87 -7.18
N LYS A 172 17.97 -3.47 -7.89
CA LYS A 172 19.03 -4.28 -7.28
C LYS A 172 19.78 -3.46 -6.24
N ASN A 173 20.11 -4.09 -5.12
CA ASN A 173 20.65 -3.48 -3.91
C ASN A 173 19.74 -2.40 -3.31
N GLY A 174 18.47 -2.35 -3.71
CA GLY A 174 17.47 -1.44 -3.17
C GLY A 174 16.86 -1.98 -1.88
N TYR A 175 16.46 -1.04 -1.02
CA TYR A 175 15.74 -1.30 0.22
C TYR A 175 14.73 -0.17 0.45
N ALA A 176 13.48 -0.53 0.72
CA ALA A 176 12.42 0.39 1.08
C ALA A 176 11.46 -0.28 2.08
N VAL A 177 11.01 0.47 3.06
CA VAL A 177 9.96 0.05 3.99
C VAL A 177 8.79 1.01 3.89
N TRP A 178 7.63 0.48 3.56
CA TRP A 178 6.37 1.21 3.55
C TRP A 178 5.55 0.81 4.76
N THR A 179 4.98 1.79 5.45
CA THR A 179 4.03 1.56 6.52
C THR A 179 2.63 1.86 6.02
N PHE A 180 1.77 0.85 6.09
CA PHE A 180 0.33 0.98 5.90
C PHE A 180 -0.32 1.06 7.28
N THR A 181 -1.29 1.95 7.45
CA THR A 181 -1.99 2.12 8.73
C THR A 181 -3.48 1.93 8.53
N TRP A 182 -4.07 1.08 9.35
CA TRP A 182 -5.51 0.83 9.46
C TRP A 182 -6.04 1.42 10.76
N SER A 183 -7.34 1.70 10.81
CA SER A 183 -8.01 2.27 11.98
C SER A 183 -7.92 1.40 13.24
N GLU A 184 -8.14 0.08 13.14
CA GLU A 184 -8.13 -0.81 14.32
C GLU A 184 -6.93 -1.78 14.32
N TRP A 185 -6.52 -2.28 13.15
CA TRP A 185 -5.36 -3.19 13.05
C TRP A 185 -4.00 -2.51 13.29
N GLY A 186 -3.99 -1.17 13.43
CA GLY A 186 -2.77 -0.40 13.62
C GLY A 186 -1.94 -0.35 12.34
N SER A 187 -0.62 -0.41 12.48
CA SER A 187 0.32 -0.30 11.36
C SER A 187 0.92 -1.65 10.97
N ARG A 188 1.13 -1.85 9.67
CA ARG A 188 1.92 -2.95 9.11
C ARG A 188 3.02 -2.41 8.21
N LYS A 189 4.18 -3.04 8.30
CA LYS A 189 5.36 -2.71 7.49
C LYS A 189 5.46 -3.66 6.32
N LEU A 190 5.47 -3.12 5.10
CA LEU A 190 5.88 -3.80 3.90
C LEU A 190 7.37 -3.53 3.66
N THR A 191 8.19 -4.56 3.75
CA THR A 191 9.61 -4.51 3.41
C THR A 191 9.81 -4.98 1.98
N VAL A 192 10.50 -4.17 1.18
CA VAL A 192 10.92 -4.50 -0.18
C VAL A 192 12.43 -4.38 -0.26
N SER A 193 13.10 -5.50 -0.50
CA SER A 193 14.56 -5.53 -0.60
C SER A 193 15.00 -6.37 -1.79
N TRP A 194 16.10 -5.99 -2.44
CA TRP A 194 16.68 -6.78 -3.52
C TRP A 194 18.19 -6.94 -3.31
N PRO A 195 18.62 -7.84 -2.43
CA PRO A 195 20.04 -8.01 -2.17
C PRO A 195 20.78 -8.51 -3.42
N ASN A 196 22.08 -8.21 -3.49
CA ASN A 196 22.93 -8.66 -4.60
C ASN A 196 22.90 -10.19 -4.71
N GLY A 197 22.94 -10.70 -5.94
CA GLY A 197 22.89 -12.14 -6.22
C GLY A 197 21.50 -12.76 -6.23
N ASN A 198 20.47 -12.10 -5.70
CA ASN A 198 19.11 -12.63 -5.79
C ASN A 198 18.50 -12.37 -7.18
N PRO A 199 17.88 -13.39 -7.81
CA PRO A 199 17.24 -13.23 -9.11
C PRO A 199 15.97 -12.36 -9.06
N ARG A 200 15.37 -12.19 -7.86
CA ARG A 200 14.11 -11.48 -7.61
C ARG A 200 14.15 -10.71 -6.29
N PRO A 201 13.32 -9.67 -6.11
CA PRO A 201 13.22 -8.99 -4.83
C PRO A 201 12.50 -9.84 -3.79
N ILE A 202 12.84 -9.62 -2.53
CA ILE A 202 12.15 -10.13 -1.36
C ILE A 202 11.13 -9.07 -0.94
N ILE A 203 9.86 -9.47 -0.94
CA ILE A 203 8.71 -8.61 -0.58
C ILE A 203 7.98 -9.32 0.56
N GLU A 204 7.83 -8.66 1.69
CA GLU A 204 7.23 -9.25 2.89
C GLU A 204 6.51 -8.20 3.73
N PHE A 205 5.31 -8.54 4.21
CA PHE A 205 4.67 -7.81 5.30
C PHE A 205 5.15 -8.36 6.65
N ASP A 206 5.35 -7.47 7.62
CA ASP A 206 5.66 -7.86 8.99
C ASP A 206 4.57 -8.76 9.59
N ARG A 207 5.00 -9.64 10.50
CA ARG A 207 4.05 -10.43 11.28
C ARG A 207 3.28 -9.48 12.19
N SER A 208 1.97 -9.65 12.24
CA SER A 208 1.15 -8.96 13.23
C SER A 208 1.69 -9.28 14.63
N VAL A 209 2.20 -8.26 15.32
CA VAL A 209 2.45 -8.36 16.75
C VAL A 209 1.07 -8.29 17.39
N ASN A 210 0.53 -9.45 17.74
CA ASN A 210 -0.72 -9.58 18.48
C ASN A 210 -0.39 -9.51 19.97
#